data_AF-A0A930AQJ5-F1
#
_entry.id   AF-A0A930AQJ5-F1
#
_cell.length_a   1.000
_cell.length_b   1.000
_cell.length_c   1.000
_cell.angle_alpha   90.00
_cell.angle_beta   90.00
_cell.angle_gamma   90.00
#
_symmetry.space_group_name_H-M   'P 1'
#
loop_
_entity.id
_entity.type
_entity.pdbx_description
1 polymer ?
#
loop_
_entity_poly.entity_id
_entity_poly.type
_entity_poly.pdbx_seq_one_letter_code
_entity_poly.pdbx_strand_id
1 'polypeptide(L)'
;MRFNSPAPFKSGKLVLGKYRKLDLMIFAAGIISTFFFMYVYLSALEGRSAVVIVLLALPAGIGYMLIQPYGIYHNWLEYLHVLFLFSSTRKVWVSAGEYQNTGGSSIDEEVKP
;
A
#
# COMPACT_ATOMS: atom_id res chain seq x y z
N MET A 1 29.85 -3.09 15.09
CA MET A 1 28.63 -3.79 15.57
C MET A 1 28.11 -4.65 14.44
N ARG A 2 28.06 -5.97 14.61
CA ARG A 2 27.61 -6.91 13.58
C ARG A 2 26.15 -7.26 13.88
N PHE A 3 25.22 -6.66 13.14
CA PHE A 3 23.79 -6.96 13.25
C PHE A 3 23.55 -8.37 12.72
N ASN A 4 23.31 -9.32 13.63
CA ASN A 4 23.09 -10.72 13.27
C ASN A 4 21.62 -10.89 12.86
N SER A 5 21.24 -10.39 11.68
CA SER A 5 19.92 -10.68 11.13
C SER A 5 19.94 -12.06 10.50
N PRO A 6 19.00 -12.97 10.82
CA PRO A 6 18.91 -14.25 10.13
C PRO A 6 18.71 -14.03 8.63
N ALA A 7 19.32 -14.90 7.82
CA ALA A 7 19.44 -14.74 6.36
C ALA A 7 18.12 -14.59 5.56
N PRO A 8 16.89 -14.79 6.09
CA PRO A 8 15.68 -14.40 5.40
C PRO A 8 14.92 -13.22 6.06
N PHE A 9 15.53 -12.35 6.88
CA PHE A 9 14.79 -11.20 7.46
C PHE A 9 14.21 -10.23 6.42
N LYS A 10 14.72 -10.26 5.17
CA LYS A 10 14.22 -9.49 4.00
C LYS A 10 13.86 -10.37 2.80
N SER A 11 13.53 -11.64 3.03
CA SER A 11 13.23 -12.58 1.94
C SER A 11 11.86 -12.28 1.29
N GLY A 12 11.87 -11.54 0.19
CA GLY A 12 11.15 -11.94 -1.02
C GLY A 12 9.64 -11.71 -1.13
N LYS A 13 9.07 -10.63 -0.58
CA LYS A 13 7.64 -10.28 -0.85
C LYS A 13 7.41 -9.19 -1.91
N LEU A 14 8.47 -8.55 -2.41
CA LEU A 14 8.38 -7.49 -3.40
C LEU A 14 8.66 -8.03 -4.81
N VAL A 15 7.73 -7.77 -5.74
CA VAL A 15 7.88 -7.99 -7.17
C VAL A 15 8.91 -7.00 -7.71
N LEU A 16 9.89 -7.51 -8.47
CA LEU A 16 11.03 -6.74 -9.01
C LEU A 16 11.86 -6.02 -7.92
N GLY A 17 11.78 -6.46 -6.66
CA GLY A 17 12.46 -5.80 -5.54
C GLY A 17 11.93 -4.39 -5.21
N LYS A 18 10.83 -3.95 -5.84
CA LYS A 18 10.29 -2.58 -5.70
C LYS A 18 8.81 -2.54 -5.35
N TYR A 19 7.97 -3.33 -6.03
CA TYR A 19 6.51 -3.21 -5.93
C TYR A 19 5.90 -4.36 -5.14
N ARG A 20 4.86 -4.11 -4.35
CA ARG A 20 4.09 -5.20 -3.77
C ARG A 20 3.17 -5.79 -4.84
N LYS A 21 2.81 -7.08 -4.70
CA LYS A 21 1.88 -7.76 -5.64
C LYS A 21 0.56 -7.00 -5.80
N LEU A 22 0.00 -6.50 -4.69
CA LEU A 22 -1.26 -5.75 -4.69
C LEU A 22 -1.15 -4.45 -5.50
N ASP A 23 -0.05 -3.72 -5.36
CA ASP A 23 0.17 -2.45 -6.08
C ASP A 23 0.13 -2.67 -7.59
N LEU A 24 0.79 -3.75 -8.05
CA LEU A 24 0.81 -4.12 -9.46
C LEU A 24 -0.57 -4.57 -9.97
N MET A 25 -1.35 -5.27 -9.14
CA MET A 25 -2.73 -5.66 -9.48
C MET A 25 -3.65 -4.44 -9.62
N ILE A 26 -3.54 -3.47 -8.70
CA ILE A 26 -4.31 -2.22 -8.76
C ILE A 26 -3.94 -1.43 -10.02
N PHE A 27 -2.64 -1.32 -10.33
CA PHE A 27 -2.19 -0.64 -11.53
C PHE A 27 -2.68 -1.34 -12.81
N ALA A 28 -2.56 -2.67 -12.88
CA ALA A 28 -3.06 -3.45 -14.00
C ALA A 28 -4.59 -3.28 -14.18
N ALA A 29 -5.36 -3.30 -13.08
CA ALA A 29 -6.79 -3.04 -13.12
C ALA A 29 -7.13 -1.63 -13.65
N GLY A 30 -6.35 -0.61 -13.26
CA GLY A 30 -6.48 0.75 -13.78
C GLY A 30 -6.23 0.84 -15.30
N ILE A 31 -5.22 0.13 -15.81
CA ILE A 31 -4.94 0.06 -17.25
C ILE A 31 -6.07 -0.66 -18.00
N ILE A 32 -6.49 -1.83 -17.51
CA ILE A 32 -7.53 -2.63 -18.17
C ILE A 32 -8.85 -1.87 -18.20
N SER A 33 -9.25 -1.24 -17.09
CA SER A 33 -10.47 -0.42 -17.03
C SER A 33 -10.42 0.78 -17.98
N THR A 34 -9.27 1.45 -18.10
CA THR A 34 -9.09 2.55 -19.05
C THR A 34 -9.32 2.10 -20.49
N PHE A 35 -8.67 1.01 -20.92
CA PHE A 35 -8.86 0.47 -22.27
C PHE A 35 -10.30 0.01 -22.50
N PHE A 36 -10.90 -0.64 -21.50
CA PHE A 36 -12.29 -1.08 -21.57
C PHE A 36 -13.25 0.10 -21.75
N PHE A 37 -13.11 1.17 -20.96
CA PHE A 37 -13.96 2.35 -21.09
C PHE A 37 -13.74 3.10 -22.40
N MET A 38 -12.49 3.22 -22.85
CA MET A 38 -12.21 3.81 -24.17
C MET A 38 -12.84 3.01 -25.30
N TYR A 39 -12.75 1.67 -25.26
CA TYR A 39 -13.37 0.80 -26.24
C TYR A 39 -14.89 1.00 -26.27
N VAL A 40 -15.55 0.96 -25.10
CA VAL A 40 -17.00 1.20 -25.01
C VAL A 40 -17.36 2.59 -25.54
N TYR A 41 -16.60 3.62 -25.19
CA TYR A 41 -16.88 4.99 -25.61
C TYR A 41 -16.75 5.21 -27.12
N LEU A 42 -15.68 4.67 -27.72
CA LEU A 42 -15.41 4.84 -29.15
C LEU A 42 -16.29 3.94 -30.02
N SER A 43 -16.54 2.70 -29.59
CA SER A 43 -17.23 1.70 -30.42
C SER A 43 -18.74 1.63 -30.17
N ALA A 44 -19.19 1.64 -28.91
CA ALA A 44 -20.61 1.45 -28.59
C ALA A 44 -21.38 2.77 -28.49
N LEU A 45 -20.72 3.84 -28.06
CA LEU A 45 -21.34 5.16 -27.86
C LEU A 45 -21.00 6.16 -28.96
N GLU A 46 -20.16 5.77 -29.93
CA GLU A 46 -19.68 6.61 -31.04
C GLU A 46 -19.15 7.99 -30.60
N GLY A 47 -18.61 8.06 -29.38
CA GLY A 47 -18.17 9.28 -28.76
C GLY A 47 -16.92 9.87 -29.42
N ARG A 48 -16.91 11.19 -29.66
CA ARG A 48 -15.81 11.89 -30.35
C ARG A 48 -15.16 13.01 -29.53
N SER A 49 -15.59 13.21 -28.28
CA SER A 49 -15.07 14.29 -27.45
C SER A 49 -13.71 13.92 -26.87
N ALA A 50 -12.68 14.69 -27.24
CA ALA A 50 -11.33 14.54 -26.72
C ALA A 50 -11.28 14.71 -25.19
N VAL A 51 -12.13 15.60 -24.63
CA VAL A 51 -12.20 15.82 -23.17
C VAL A 51 -12.64 14.55 -22.45
N VAL A 52 -13.63 13.82 -22.99
CA VAL A 52 -14.10 12.58 -22.39
C VAL A 52 -13.02 11.51 -22.45
N ILE A 53 -12.28 11.40 -23.57
CA ILE A 53 -11.16 10.46 -23.71
C ILE A 53 -10.09 10.70 -22.63
N VAL A 54 -9.73 11.96 -22.36
CA VAL A 54 -8.79 12.31 -21.30
C VAL A 54 -9.32 11.90 -19.91
N LEU A 55 -10.60 12.13 -19.64
CA LEU A 55 -11.23 11.71 -18.38
C LEU A 55 -11.24 10.19 -18.23
N LEU A 56 -11.48 9.45 -19.31
CA LEU A 56 -11.45 7.98 -19.30
C LEU A 56 -10.03 7.42 -19.10
N ALA A 57 -8.98 8.20 -19.36
CA ALA A 57 -7.59 7.82 -19.09
C ALA A 57 -7.18 7.97 -17.61
N LEU A 58 -7.99 8.65 -16.79
CA LEU A 58 -7.67 8.90 -15.39
C LEU A 58 -7.43 7.64 -14.54
N PRO A 59 -8.17 6.52 -14.69
CA PRO A 59 -7.91 5.33 -13.87
C PRO A 59 -6.47 4.81 -14.01
N ALA A 60 -5.94 4.76 -15.24
CA ALA A 60 -4.54 4.40 -15.47
C ALA A 60 -3.57 5.44 -14.91
N GLY A 61 -3.86 6.74 -15.08
CA GLY A 61 -3.02 7.83 -14.55
C GLY A 61 -2.96 7.84 -13.02
N ILE A 62 -4.10 7.69 -12.35
CA ILE A 62 -4.20 7.57 -10.89
C ILE A 62 -3.47 6.32 -10.42
N GLY A 63 -3.68 5.18 -11.09
CA GLY A 63 -2.96 3.94 -10.79
C GLY A 63 -1.44 4.10 -10.89
N TYR A 64 -0.95 4.82 -11.91
CA TYR A 64 0.47 5.11 -12.07
C TYR A 64 1.02 6.02 -10.96
N MET A 65 0.27 7.06 -10.60
CA MET A 65 0.64 7.95 -9.49
C MET A 65 0.73 7.19 -8.17
N LEU A 66 -0.23 6.30 -7.92
CA LEU A 66 -0.35 5.53 -6.69
C LEU A 66 0.83 4.57 -6.43
N ILE A 67 1.51 4.11 -7.49
CA ILE A 67 2.71 3.25 -7.38
C ILE A 67 4.02 4.04 -7.31
N GLN A 68 3.98 5.37 -7.44
CA GLN A 68 5.19 6.20 -7.31
C GLN A 68 5.71 6.19 -5.87
N PRO A 69 7.04 6.23 -5.68
CA PRO A 69 7.65 6.26 -4.34
C PRO A 69 7.22 7.50 -3.56
N TYR A 70 7.02 7.35 -2.25
CA TYR A 70 6.58 8.45 -1.39
C TYR A 70 7.31 8.46 -0.03
N GLY A 71 8.34 9.31 0.06
CA GLY A 71 9.09 9.53 1.30
C GLY A 71 9.69 8.24 1.86
N ILE A 72 9.28 7.88 3.08
CA ILE A 72 9.73 6.67 3.79
C ILE A 72 8.89 5.44 3.39
N TYR A 73 7.72 5.64 2.78
CA TYR A 73 6.85 4.57 2.29
C TYR A 73 7.30 4.11 0.89
N HIS A 74 7.08 2.84 0.56
CA HIS A 74 7.40 2.28 -0.74
C HIS A 74 6.64 2.97 -1.87
N ASN A 75 5.40 3.38 -1.61
CA ASN A 75 4.58 4.17 -2.52
C ASN A 75 3.39 4.84 -1.80
N TRP A 76 2.62 5.61 -2.57
CA TRP A 76 1.40 6.27 -2.10
C TRP A 76 0.32 5.30 -1.62
N LEU A 77 0.17 4.13 -2.26
CA LEU A 77 -0.79 3.11 -1.81
C LEU A 77 -0.49 2.60 -0.40
N GLU A 78 0.78 2.33 -0.11
CA GLU A 78 1.21 1.90 1.22
C GLU A 78 0.93 2.99 2.27
N TYR A 79 1.25 4.24 1.94
CA TYR A 79 0.95 5.36 2.83
C TYR A 79 -0.55 5.45 3.14
N LEU A 80 -1.41 5.41 2.12
CA LEU A 80 -2.86 5.46 2.29
C LEU A 80 -3.39 4.26 3.08
N HIS A 81 -2.81 3.08 2.88
CA HIS A 81 -3.18 1.88 3.64
C HIS A 81 -2.86 2.03 5.13
N VAL A 82 -1.65 2.54 5.47
CA VAL A 82 -1.26 2.79 6.85
C VAL A 82 -2.13 3.87 7.49
N LEU A 83 -2.43 4.95 6.75
CA LEU A 83 -3.31 6.01 7.22
C LEU A 83 -4.72 5.48 7.50
N PHE A 84 -5.27 4.66 6.60
CA PHE A 84 -6.56 4.01 6.79
C PHE A 84 -6.55 3.13 8.04
N LEU A 85 -5.54 2.27 8.20
CA LEU A 85 -5.40 1.39 9.36
C LEU A 85 -5.32 2.19 10.66
N PHE A 86 -4.53 3.27 10.68
CA PHE A 86 -4.42 4.16 11.83
C PHE A 86 -5.75 4.82 12.18
N SER A 87 -6.52 5.25 11.16
CA SER A 87 -7.84 5.84 11.37
C SER A 87 -8.88 4.82 11.85
N SER A 88 -8.79 3.56 11.41
CA SER A 88 -9.74 2.50 11.78
C SER A 88 -9.40 1.81 13.10
N THR A 89 -8.15 1.92 13.58
CA THR A 89 -7.73 1.29 14.82
C THR A 89 -8.23 2.10 16.01
N ARG A 90 -8.97 1.45 16.92
CA ARG A 90 -9.34 2.07 18.20
C ARG A 90 -8.08 2.33 19.00
N LYS A 91 -7.83 3.62 19.30
CA LYS A 91 -6.71 4.05 20.13
C LYS A 91 -7.00 3.66 21.57
N VAL A 92 -6.37 2.59 22.05
CA VAL A 92 -6.34 2.27 23.48
C VAL A 92 -5.23 3.09 24.09
N TRP A 93 -5.61 4.05 24.92
CA TRP A 93 -4.67 4.84 25.70
C TRP A 93 -4.35 4.05 26.97
N VAL A 94 -3.16 3.48 27.04
CA VAL A 94 -2.68 2.84 28.28
C VAL A 94 -2.05 3.93 29.14
N SER A 95 -2.54 4.10 30.36
CA SER A 95 -1.93 5.04 31.31
C SER A 95 -0.55 4.52 31.76
N ALA A 96 0.39 5.43 32.02
CA ALA A 96 1.76 5.04 32.41
C ALA A 96 1.81 4.16 33.67
N GLY A 97 0.85 4.31 34.59
CA GLY A 97 0.74 3.49 35.80
C GLY A 97 0.21 2.06 35.54
N GLU A 98 -0.56 1.86 34.47
CA GLU A 98 -1.10 0.54 34.11
C GLU A 98 -0.08 -0.28 33.31
N TYR A 99 0.77 0.40 32.52
CA TYR A 99 1.90 -0.22 31.82
C TYR A 99 2.92 -0.85 32.78
N GLN A 100 3.18 -0.22 33.94
CA GLN A 100 4.06 -0.79 34.97
C GLN A 100 3.46 -2.02 35.66
N ASN A 101 2.13 -2.12 35.77
CA ASN A 101 1.46 -3.25 36.40
C ASN A 101 1.28 -4.46 35.45
N THR A 102 1.21 -4.24 34.14
CA THR A 102 1.08 -5.35 33.14
C THR A 102 2.43 -5.79 32.56
N GLY A 103 3.48 -4.96 32.66
CA GLY A 103 4.73 -5.11 31.90
C GLY A 103 6.01 -5.19 32.73
N GLY A 104 5.94 -5.69 33.96
CA GLY A 104 7.13 -6.09 34.73
C GLY A 104 7.38 -7.61 34.79
N SER A 105 6.48 -8.45 34.26
CA SER A 105 6.57 -9.92 34.44
C SER A 105 6.56 -10.76 33.17
N SER A 106 6.41 -10.17 31.98
CA SER A 106 6.20 -10.96 30.75
C SER A 106 7.25 -10.76 29.66
N ILE A 107 8.19 -9.82 29.82
CA ILE A 107 9.26 -9.57 28.83
C ILE A 107 10.62 -10.13 29.29
N ASP A 108 10.80 -10.37 30.59
CA ASP A 108 12.08 -10.82 31.15
C ASP A 108 12.26 -12.35 31.17
N GLU A 109 11.22 -13.14 30.88
CA GLU A 109 11.31 -14.62 30.91
C GLU A 109 11.78 -15.26 29.58
N GLU A 110 11.70 -14.57 28.44
CA GLU A 110 12.16 -15.14 27.15
C GLU A 110 13.63 -14.87 26.82
N VAL A 111 14.37 -14.16 27.67
CA VAL A 111 15.83 -14.02 27.55
C VAL A 111 16.51 -14.55 28.81
N LYS A 112 16.55 -15.87 28.93
CA LYS A 112 17.58 -16.55 29.75
C LYS A 112 18.75 -16.96 28.84
N PRO A 113 20.01 -16.72 29.26
CA PRO A 113 21.23 -16.97 28.48
C PRO A 113 21.43 -18.44 28.11
#